data_AF-A0A956G0Q8-F1
#
_entry.id   AF-A0A956G0Q8-F1
#
_cell.length_a   1.000
_cell.length_b   1.000
_cell.length_c   1.000
_cell.angle_alpha   90.00
_cell.angle_beta   90.00
_cell.angle_gamma   90.00
#
_symmetry.space_group_name_H-M   'P 1'
#
loop_
_entity.id
_entity.type
_entity.pdbx_description
1 polymer ?
#
loop_
_entity_poly.entity_id
_entity_poly.type
_entity_poly.pdbx_seq_one_letter_code
_entity_poly.pdbx_strand_id
1 'polypeptide(L)'
;MTTEPAPTTLRALIRESQTIAVLGAHTERARAAFYVPSYMAGYGHRVFAVNPAIAGRPYFAGPAVASLAELTEPVDMVLVFRRSTWLMQHVPEILAMSPRPKVVWFQLGIRHELAA
;
A
#
# COMPACT_ATOMS: atom_id res chain seq x y z
N MET A 1 29.24 4.19 -7.07
CA MET A 1 27.76 4.10 -7.09
C MET A 1 27.29 4.78 -5.82
N THR A 2 26.99 6.07 -5.89
CA THR A 2 26.63 6.90 -4.74
C THR A 2 25.21 6.55 -4.31
N THR A 3 25.08 5.91 -3.15
CA THR A 3 23.79 5.71 -2.49
C THR A 3 23.26 7.09 -2.12
N GLU A 4 22.21 7.55 -2.79
CA GLU A 4 21.43 8.69 -2.33
C GLU A 4 21.00 8.44 -0.88
N PRO A 5 21.12 9.43 0.02
CA PRO A 5 20.68 9.25 1.41
C PRO A 5 19.16 9.01 1.41
N ALA A 6 18.72 8.08 2.26
CA ALA A 6 17.30 7.79 2.44
C ALA A 6 16.52 9.08 2.77
N PRO A 7 15.23 9.18 2.37
CA PRO A 7 14.45 10.40 2.52
C PRO A 7 14.48 10.89 3.97
N THR A 8 15.07 12.06 4.21
CA THR A 8 15.32 12.57 5.56
C THR A 8 14.06 13.09 6.25
N THR A 9 12.93 13.12 5.53
CA THR A 9 11.62 13.53 6.07
C THR A 9 10.50 12.63 5.53
N LEU A 10 9.45 12.47 6.34
CA LEU A 10 8.22 11.77 5.95
C LEU A 10 7.60 12.33 4.66
N ARG A 11 7.70 13.65 4.47
CA ARG A 11 7.19 14.33 3.29
C ARG A 11 7.94 13.93 2.02
N ALA A 12 9.27 13.84 2.09
CA ALA A 12 10.10 13.40 0.98
C ALA A 12 9.78 11.93 0.64
N LEU A 13 9.68 11.08 1.66
CA LEU A 13 9.34 9.66 1.50
C LEU A 13 8.00 9.45 0.75
N ILE A 14 6.96 10.17 1.15
CA ILE A 14 5.66 10.11 0.47
C ILE A 14 5.80 10.59 -0.97
N ARG A 15 6.46 11.74 -1.20
CA ARG A 15 6.64 12.32 -2.54
C ARG A 15 7.40 11.41 -3.50
N GLU A 16 8.40 10.70 -3.01
CA GLU A 16 9.22 9.79 -3.81
C GLU A 16 8.55 8.43 -4.06
N SER A 17 7.52 8.09 -3.29
CA SER A 17 6.77 6.84 -3.46
C SER A 17 5.79 6.96 -4.63
N GLN A 18 6.20 6.65 -5.85
CA GLN A 18 5.36 6.82 -7.03
C GLN A 18 4.23 5.79 -7.09
N THR A 19 4.51 4.55 -6.69
CA THR A 19 3.54 3.45 -6.69
C THR A 19 3.16 3.01 -5.27
N ILE A 20 1.86 2.98 -5.00
CA ILE A 20 1.29 2.64 -3.70
C ILE A 20 0.32 1.47 -3.83
N ALA A 21 0.56 0.40 -3.06
CA ALA A 21 -0.40 -0.69 -2.89
C ALA A 21 -1.22 -0.49 -1.61
N VAL A 22 -2.53 -0.55 -1.70
CA VAL A 22 -3.45 -0.38 -0.57
C VAL A 22 -3.96 -1.73 -0.12
N LEU A 23 -3.35 -2.27 0.94
CA LEU A 23 -3.71 -3.56 1.51
C LEU A 23 -4.95 -3.42 2.40
N GLY A 24 -6.05 -4.05 1.98
CA GLY A 24 -7.37 -3.87 2.60
C GLY A 24 -8.15 -2.68 2.04
N ALA A 25 -7.89 -2.31 0.78
CA ALA A 25 -8.62 -1.26 0.07
C ALA A 25 -10.14 -1.45 0.11
N HIS A 26 -10.89 -0.34 0.07
CA HIS A 26 -12.35 -0.35 0.03
C HIS A 26 -12.86 0.58 -1.06
N THR A 27 -14.10 0.41 -1.54
CA THR A 27 -14.72 1.27 -2.58
C THR A 27 -15.70 2.31 -2.00
N GLU A 28 -16.18 2.11 -0.77
CA GLU A 28 -17.04 3.06 -0.06
C GLU A 28 -16.30 4.33 0.36
N ARG A 29 -16.79 5.49 -0.11
CA ARG A 29 -16.14 6.81 0.04
C ARG A 29 -15.91 7.25 1.49
N ALA A 30 -16.77 6.82 2.41
CA ALA A 30 -16.69 7.18 3.82
C ALA A 30 -15.56 6.45 4.57
N ARG A 31 -15.00 5.37 4.02
CA ARG A 31 -13.98 4.58 4.70
C ARG A 31 -12.58 5.13 4.46
N ALA A 32 -11.75 5.10 5.51
CA ALA A 32 -10.34 5.52 5.42
C ALA A 32 -9.56 4.77 4.34
N ALA A 33 -9.86 3.47 4.17
CA ALA A 33 -9.32 2.61 3.12
C ALA A 33 -9.76 2.99 1.69
N PHE A 34 -10.56 4.04 1.53
CA PHE A 34 -10.86 4.68 0.24
C PHE A 34 -10.38 6.14 0.21
N TYR A 35 -10.79 6.97 1.19
CA TYR A 35 -10.53 8.40 1.07
C TYR A 35 -9.04 8.72 1.18
N VAL A 36 -8.26 8.03 2.03
CA VAL A 36 -6.81 8.25 2.13
C VAL A 36 -6.10 7.88 0.80
N PRO A 37 -6.31 6.67 0.23
CA PRO A 37 -5.86 6.35 -1.12
C PRO A 37 -6.29 7.35 -2.20
N SER A 38 -7.53 7.87 -2.12
CA SER A 38 -8.03 8.86 -3.08
C SER A 38 -7.25 10.17 -3.03
N TYR A 39 -6.83 10.61 -1.84
CA TYR A 39 -5.96 11.79 -1.72
C TYR A 39 -4.60 11.52 -2.37
N MET A 40 -4.00 10.35 -2.13
CA MET A 40 -2.73 9.98 -2.75
C MET A 40 -2.83 9.93 -4.28
N ALA A 41 -3.89 9.32 -4.82
CA ALA A 41 -4.15 9.32 -6.26
C ALA A 41 -4.30 10.75 -6.82
N GLY A 42 -5.00 11.63 -6.09
CA GLY A 42 -5.13 13.05 -6.44
C GLY A 42 -3.82 13.84 -6.45
N TYR A 43 -2.80 13.38 -5.72
CA TYR A 43 -1.44 13.94 -5.74
C TYR A 43 -0.55 13.31 -6.81
N GLY A 44 -1.09 12.44 -7.67
CA GLY A 44 -0.37 11.86 -8.81
C GLY A 44 0.31 10.51 -8.53
N HIS A 45 0.09 9.92 -7.36
CA HIS A 45 0.56 8.57 -7.07
C HIS A 45 -0.23 7.53 -7.86
N ARG A 46 0.43 6.47 -8.34
CA ARG A 46 -0.23 5.29 -8.93
C ARG A 46 -0.70 4.39 -7.79
N VAL A 47 -2.02 4.36 -7.57
CA VAL A 47 -2.62 3.67 -6.42
C VAL A 47 -3.37 2.41 -6.84
N PHE A 48 -2.88 1.26 -6.37
CA PHE A 48 -3.46 -0.06 -6.61
C PHE A 48 -4.21 -0.57 -5.37
N ALA A 49 -5.34 -1.24 -5.58
CA ALA A 49 -6.10 -1.87 -4.50
C ALA A 49 -5.75 -3.35 -4.38
N VAL A 50 -5.47 -3.79 -3.15
CA VAL A 50 -5.30 -5.21 -2.82
C VAL A 50 -6.36 -5.60 -1.81
N ASN A 51 -7.40 -6.29 -2.28
CA ASN A 51 -8.47 -6.84 -1.45
C ASN A 51 -9.29 -7.88 -2.24
N PRO A 52 -9.29 -9.16 -1.83
CA PRO A 52 -10.06 -10.22 -2.49
C PRO A 52 -11.55 -9.91 -2.65
N ALA A 53 -12.16 -9.19 -1.69
CA ALA A 53 -13.60 -8.91 -1.70
C ALA A 53 -14.04 -7.96 -2.83
N ILE A 54 -13.11 -7.22 -3.44
CA ILE A 54 -13.38 -6.27 -4.52
C ILE A 54 -12.53 -6.54 -5.76
N ALA A 55 -11.86 -7.70 -5.84
CA ALA A 55 -11.01 -8.05 -6.97
C ALA A 55 -11.77 -7.94 -8.30
N GLY A 56 -11.10 -7.43 -9.34
CA GLY A 56 -11.66 -7.15 -10.66
C GLY A 56 -12.48 -5.86 -10.75
N ARG A 57 -12.85 -5.22 -9.63
CA ARG A 57 -13.57 -3.94 -9.67
C ARG A 57 -12.63 -2.79 -10.03
N PRO A 58 -13.09 -1.77 -10.78
CA PRO A 58 -12.28 -0.59 -11.07
C PRO A 58 -11.77 0.10 -9.79
N TYR A 59 -10.50 0.47 -9.81
CA TYR A 59 -9.83 1.26 -8.78
C TYR A 59 -8.81 2.19 -9.46
N PHE A 60 -8.34 3.24 -8.77
CA PHE A 60 -7.65 4.39 -9.38
C PHE A 60 -6.68 4.05 -10.55
N ALA A 61 -5.58 3.34 -10.29
CA ALA A 61 -4.58 3.00 -11.31
C ALA A 61 -4.90 1.74 -12.12
N GLY A 62 -5.95 1.00 -11.77
CA GLY A 62 -6.30 -0.28 -12.38
C GLY A 62 -7.31 -1.08 -11.54
N PRO A 63 -7.81 -2.23 -12.05
CA PRO A 63 -8.71 -3.08 -11.28
C PRO A 63 -8.04 -3.54 -9.98
N ALA A 64 -8.84 -3.69 -8.92
CA ALA A 64 -8.34 -4.26 -7.67
C ALA A 64 -7.91 -5.72 -7.88
N VAL A 65 -6.85 -6.12 -7.18
CA VAL A 65 -6.32 -7.49 -7.17
C VAL A 65 -6.61 -8.18 -5.84
N ALA A 66 -6.55 -9.51 -5.82
CA ALA A 66 -6.83 -10.26 -4.59
C ALA A 66 -5.62 -10.33 -3.65
N SER A 67 -4.41 -10.40 -4.20
CA SER A 67 -3.15 -10.53 -3.44
C SER A 67 -2.07 -9.54 -3.90
N LEU A 68 -1.04 -9.33 -3.08
CA LEU A 68 0.10 -8.48 -3.46
C LEU A 68 0.89 -9.06 -4.64
N ALA A 69 0.88 -10.39 -4.79
CA ALA A 69 1.58 -11.10 -5.86
C ALA A 69 0.98 -10.88 -7.26
N GLU A 70 -0.27 -10.43 -7.34
CA GLU A 70 -0.95 -10.13 -8.61
C GLU A 70 -0.59 -8.73 -9.15
N LEU A 71 0.13 -7.91 -8.38
CA LEU A 71 0.58 -6.61 -8.85
C LEU A 71 1.68 -6.79 -9.90
N THR A 72 1.50 -6.17 -11.06
CA THR A 72 2.42 -6.27 -12.21
C THR A 72 3.48 -5.19 -12.22
N GLU A 73 3.42 -4.23 -11.29
CA GLU A 73 4.33 -3.11 -11.17
C GLU A 73 5.05 -3.11 -9.82
N PRO A 74 6.33 -2.68 -9.77
CA PRO A 74 7.02 -2.40 -8.52
C PRO A 74 6.23 -1.45 -7.62
N VAL A 75 6.20 -1.73 -6.32
CA VAL A 75 5.51 -0.93 -5.32
C VAL A 75 6.54 -0.28 -4.40
N ASP A 76 6.49 1.05 -4.29
CA ASP A 76 7.36 1.80 -3.39
C ASP A 76 6.86 1.74 -1.94
N MET A 77 5.53 1.80 -1.77
CA MET A 77 4.86 1.86 -0.46
C MET A 77 3.66 0.92 -0.38
N VAL A 78 3.57 0.17 0.71
CA VAL A 78 2.36 -0.59 1.08
C VAL A 78 1.62 0.17 2.17
N LEU A 79 0.41 0.64 1.87
CA LEU A 79 -0.49 1.34 2.80
C LEU A 79 -1.49 0.35 3.40
N VAL A 80 -1.39 0.10 4.70
CA VAL A 80 -2.08 -1.02 5.36
C VAL A 80 -3.33 -0.54 6.11
N PHE A 81 -4.50 -1.00 5.67
CA PHE A 81 -5.80 -0.83 6.32
C PHE A 81 -6.38 -2.14 6.88
N ARG A 82 -5.67 -3.26 6.74
CA ARG A 82 -6.07 -4.54 7.31
C ARG A 82 -5.95 -4.51 8.83
N ARG A 83 -6.95 -5.05 9.52
CA ARG A 83 -6.97 -5.15 10.99
C ARG A 83 -5.78 -5.95 11.49
N SER A 84 -5.28 -5.58 12.67
CA SER A 84 -4.08 -6.17 13.27
C SER A 84 -4.06 -7.70 13.30
N THR A 85 -5.20 -8.32 13.62
CA THR A 85 -5.35 -9.79 13.71
C THR A 85 -5.05 -10.53 12.42
N TRP A 86 -5.08 -9.82 11.28
CA TRP A 86 -4.85 -10.38 9.95
C TRP A 86 -3.53 -9.90 9.34
N LEU A 87 -2.66 -9.20 10.07
CA LEU A 87 -1.43 -8.66 9.49
C LEU A 87 -0.39 -9.74 9.21
N MET A 88 -0.23 -10.69 10.12
CA MET A 88 0.82 -11.71 10.02
C MET A 88 0.71 -12.56 8.75
N GLN A 89 -0.50 -12.77 8.23
CA GLN A 89 -0.68 -13.53 6.98
C GLN A 89 -0.12 -12.79 5.75
N HIS A 90 0.00 -11.46 5.81
CA HIS A 90 0.45 -10.62 4.71
C HIS A 90 1.94 -10.28 4.79
N VAL A 91 2.60 -10.50 5.94
CA VAL A 91 4.05 -10.27 6.09
C VAL A 91 4.85 -11.08 5.05
N PRO A 92 4.60 -12.39 4.85
CA PRO A 92 5.30 -13.15 3.82
C PRO A 92 5.08 -12.61 2.40
N GLU A 93 3.86 -12.16 2.09
CA GLU A 93 3.55 -11.56 0.79
C GLU A 93 4.39 -10.30 0.54
N ILE A 94 4.46 -9.40 1.53
CA ILE A 94 5.24 -8.16 1.45
C ILE A 94 6.74 -8.47 1.32
N LEU A 95 7.25 -9.45 2.08
CA LEU A 95 8.65 -9.85 2.03
C LEU A 95 9.06 -10.49 0.70
N ALA A 96 8.10 -11.12 0.01
CA ALA A 96 8.29 -11.77 -1.28
C ALA A 96 8.22 -10.80 -2.48
N MET A 97 7.78 -9.56 -2.28
CA MET A 97 7.74 -8.55 -3.34
C MET A 97 9.15 -8.25 -3.88
N SER A 98 9.26 -8.10 -5.20
CA SER A 98 10.50 -7.78 -5.90
C SER A 98 10.29 -6.69 -6.95
N PRO A 99 10.86 -5.49 -6.78
CA PRO A 99 11.60 -5.05 -5.60
C PRO A 99 10.71 -4.98 -4.35
N ARG A 100 11.32 -5.15 -3.18
CA ARG A 100 10.62 -5.00 -1.91
C ARG A 100 10.24 -3.52 -1.70
N PRO A 101 9.04 -3.20 -1.19
CA PRO A 101 8.67 -1.83 -0.89
C PRO A 101 9.64 -1.20 0.10
N LYS A 102 9.94 0.09 -0.12
CA LYS A 102 10.77 0.89 0.79
C LYS A 102 10.05 1.19 2.09
N VAL A 103 8.71 1.20 2.05
CA VAL A 103 7.86 1.62 3.17
C VAL A 103 6.66 0.70 3.30
N VAL A 104 6.39 0.27 4.54
CA VAL A 104 5.11 -0.32 4.93
C VAL A 104 4.49 0.60 5.96
N TRP A 105 3.35 1.21 5.63
CA TRP A 105 2.68 2.21 6.46
C TRP A 105 1.40 1.65 7.06
N PHE A 106 1.40 1.45 8.38
CA PHE A 106 0.24 1.02 9.15
C PHE A 106 -0.65 2.21 9.51
N GLN A 107 -1.92 2.16 9.12
CA GLN A 107 -2.84 3.26 9.38
C GLN A 107 -3.27 3.32 10.85
N LEU A 108 -3.82 4.47 11.24
CA LEU A 108 -4.15 4.77 12.64
C LEU A 108 -4.99 3.65 13.28
N GLY A 109 -4.59 3.24 14.48
CA GLY A 109 -5.25 2.15 15.23
C GLY A 109 -4.81 0.74 14.82
N ILE A 110 -3.95 0.59 13.81
CA ILE A 110 -3.36 -0.68 13.42
C ILE A 110 -1.94 -0.77 13.98
N ARG A 111 -1.72 -1.75 14.85
CA ARG A 111 -0.41 -2.06 15.45
C ARG A 111 -0.24 -3.56 15.60
N HIS A 112 0.96 -4.07 15.37
CA HIS A 112 1.32 -5.46 15.59
C HIS A 112 2.85 -5.59 15.72
N GLU A 113 3.33 -6.05 16.87
CA GLU A 113 4.77 -6.02 17.19
C GLU A 113 5.62 -6.87 16.25
N LEU A 114 5.16 -8.09 15.92
CA LEU A 114 5.91 -8.98 15.02
C LEU A 114 5.84 -8.59 13.54
N ALA A 115 4.97 -7.65 13.17
CA ALA A 115 4.75 -7.28 11.76
C ALA A 115 5.31 -5.89 11.40
N ALA A 116 5.66 -5.09 12.41
CA ALA A 116 6.29 -3.78 12.25
C ALA A 116 7.80 -3.94 12.05
#